data_AF-A0A914K2P7-F1
#
_entry.id   AF-A0A914K2P7-F1
#
_cell.length_a   1.000
_cell.length_b   1.000
_cell.length_c   1.000
_cell.angle_alpha   90.00
_cell.angle_beta   90.00
_cell.angle_gamma   90.00
#
_symmetry.space_group_name_H-M   'P 1'
#
loop_
_entity.id
_entity.type
_entity.pdbx_description
1 polymer ?
#
loop_
_entity_poly.entity_id
_entity_poly.type
_entity_poly.pdbx_seq_one_letter_code
_entity_poly.pdbx_strand_id
1 'polypeptide(L)'
;MALIPASSLVQVSLTKAAVDYMLNELDFTIYIQTLEKASYGMDELFMATLNDNPELGLPGGFTTACFKKGVISRTITRYTAWNYDEGHCESRMKRHSICVFGMEDLLRLRLKYHLFANKMIQDYDFGAIDCLAEKLFDLTYNEPFKQYFDYEFYEELAVVRYNKWKNLNRTVDRFRCQL
;
A
#
# COMPACT_ATOMS: atom_id res chain seq x y z
N MET A 1 17.58 9.83 -18.18
CA MET A 1 16.15 10.18 -18.00
C MET A 1 15.96 10.66 -16.57
N ALA A 2 15.17 11.71 -16.32
CA ALA A 2 14.94 12.21 -14.97
C ALA A 2 13.64 11.61 -14.41
N LEU A 3 13.72 10.96 -13.24
CA LEU A 3 12.54 10.43 -12.55
C LEU A 3 11.77 11.55 -11.86
N ILE A 4 10.45 11.41 -11.80
CA ILE A 4 9.57 12.30 -11.05
C ILE A 4 9.45 11.73 -9.64
N PRO A 5 9.88 12.45 -8.59
CA PRO A 5 9.73 12.00 -7.21
C PRO A 5 8.27 11.79 -6.84
N ALA A 6 7.98 10.67 -6.20
CA ALA A 6 6.68 10.37 -5.60
C ALA A 6 6.89 9.91 -4.15
N SER A 7 5.92 10.21 -3.28
CA SER A 7 5.97 9.89 -1.85
C SER A 7 4.80 8.99 -1.48
N SER A 8 5.05 7.99 -0.63
CA SER A 8 4.02 7.11 -0.08
C SER A 8 4.47 6.50 1.25
N LEU A 9 3.74 5.49 1.72
CA LEU A 9 4.12 4.68 2.86
C LEU A 9 5.32 3.78 2.50
N VAL A 10 6.12 3.42 3.50
CA VAL A 10 7.31 2.56 3.31
C VAL A 10 6.98 1.10 3.00
N GLN A 11 5.75 0.65 3.27
CA GLN A 11 5.33 -0.74 3.04
C GLN A 11 4.84 -0.93 1.61
N VAL A 12 5.33 -1.99 0.98
CA VAL A 12 5.01 -2.35 -0.40
C VAL A 12 4.55 -3.79 -0.54
N SER A 13 3.72 -4.04 -1.55
CA SER A 13 3.39 -5.37 -2.03
C SER A 13 3.95 -5.48 -3.44
N LEU A 14 4.88 -6.40 -3.66
CA LEU A 14 5.58 -6.55 -4.94
C LEU A 14 5.34 -7.93 -5.52
N THR A 15 5.21 -8.00 -6.84
CA THR A 15 5.23 -9.29 -7.54
C THR A 15 6.66 -9.82 -7.59
N LYS A 16 6.82 -11.15 -7.70
CA LYS A 16 8.14 -11.74 -7.92
C LYS A 16 8.86 -11.12 -9.12
N ALA A 17 8.14 -10.90 -10.23
CA ALA A 17 8.69 -10.29 -11.44
C ALA A 17 9.21 -8.86 -11.18
N ALA A 18 8.54 -8.08 -10.34
CA ALA A 18 9.03 -6.76 -9.94
C ALA A 18 10.34 -6.86 -9.16
N VAL A 19 10.41 -7.79 -8.20
CA VAL A 19 11.63 -8.02 -7.40
C VAL A 19 12.79 -8.48 -8.28
N ASP A 20 12.56 -9.46 -9.16
CA ASP A 20 13.58 -9.97 -10.08
C ASP A 20 14.09 -8.84 -10.99
N TYR A 21 13.19 -8.00 -11.52
CA TYR A 21 13.56 -6.87 -12.36
C TYR A 21 14.38 -5.82 -11.60
N MET A 22 13.97 -5.50 -10.37
CA MET A 22 14.70 -4.56 -9.52
C MET A 22 16.13 -5.03 -9.21
N LEU A 23 16.32 -6.33 -8.97
CA LEU A 23 17.63 -6.86 -8.57
C LEU A 23 18.56 -7.10 -9.75
N ASN A 24 18.04 -7.42 -10.94
CA ASN A 24 18.85 -7.85 -12.07
C ASN A 24 18.95 -6.84 -13.21
N GLU A 25 17.98 -5.92 -13.35
CA GLU A 25 17.89 -5.01 -14.50
C GLU A 25 18.11 -3.53 -14.13
N LEU A 26 17.90 -3.16 -12.88
CA LEU A 26 18.04 -1.78 -12.42
C LEU A 26 19.36 -1.56 -11.65
N ASP A 27 20.02 -0.44 -11.95
CA ASP A 27 21.14 0.08 -11.16
C ASP A 27 20.65 1.25 -10.28
N PHE A 28 20.63 1.01 -8.96
CA PHE A 28 20.18 2.00 -7.99
C PHE A 28 21.29 2.93 -7.48
N THR A 29 22.54 2.80 -7.95
CA THR A 29 23.69 3.53 -7.40
C THR A 29 23.44 5.05 -7.36
N ILE A 30 23.08 5.64 -8.50
CA ILE A 30 22.81 7.08 -8.59
C ILE A 30 21.55 7.44 -7.78
N TYR A 31 20.55 6.56 -7.77
CA TYR A 31 19.29 6.82 -7.09
C TYR A 31 19.47 6.86 -5.57
N ILE A 32 20.12 5.83 -4.98
CA ILE A 32 20.45 5.76 -3.56
C ILE A 32 21.34 6.93 -3.15
N GLN A 33 22.41 7.22 -3.89
CA GLN A 33 23.28 8.38 -3.61
C GLN A 33 22.53 9.71 -3.64
N THR A 34 21.50 9.81 -4.49
CA THR A 34 20.65 11.01 -4.53
C THR A 34 19.76 11.08 -3.30
N LEU A 35 19.18 9.95 -2.89
CA LEU A 35 18.32 9.91 -1.72
C LEU A 35 19.09 10.19 -0.42
N GLU A 36 20.30 9.66 -0.28
CA GLU A 36 21.17 9.86 0.89
C GLU A 36 21.58 11.32 1.13
N LYS A 37 21.48 12.19 0.10
CA LYS A 37 21.75 13.63 0.26
C LYS A 37 20.65 14.38 1.00
N ALA A 38 19.47 13.81 1.12
CA ALA A 38 18.35 14.43 1.80
C ALA A 38 18.25 13.93 3.25
N SER A 39 17.73 14.78 4.11
CA SER A 39 17.81 14.60 5.57
C SER A 39 16.59 13.92 6.19
N TYR A 40 15.52 13.67 5.43
CA TYR A 40 14.25 13.22 5.99
C TYR A 40 13.38 12.48 4.98
N GLY A 41 12.74 11.38 5.40
CA GLY A 41 11.66 10.71 4.68
C GLY A 41 12.07 10.01 3.38
N MET A 42 13.33 9.59 3.26
CA MET A 42 13.86 9.04 2.01
C MET A 42 13.37 7.63 1.72
N ASP A 43 13.07 6.88 2.77
CA ASP A 43 12.37 5.61 2.76
C ASP A 43 10.94 5.73 2.22
N GLU A 44 10.28 6.87 2.41
CA GLU A 44 8.95 7.18 1.86
C GLU A 44 8.96 7.58 0.38
N LEU A 45 10.14 7.84 -0.19
CA LEU A 45 10.31 8.23 -1.60
C LEU A 45 10.76 7.08 -2.50
N PHE A 46 11.60 6.17 -1.97
CA PHE A 46 12.28 5.14 -2.76
C PHE A 46 11.30 4.32 -3.62
N MET A 47 10.41 3.59 -2.95
CA MET A 47 9.53 2.65 -3.65
C MET A 47 8.41 3.34 -4.42
N ALA A 48 7.88 4.46 -3.90
CA ALA A 48 6.82 5.20 -4.56
C ALA A 48 7.29 5.77 -5.90
N THR A 49 8.50 6.35 -5.92
CA THR A 49 9.11 6.86 -7.16
C THR A 49 9.37 5.72 -8.15
N LEU A 50 9.92 4.59 -7.68
CA LEU A 50 10.14 3.40 -8.51
C LEU A 50 8.84 2.88 -9.15
N ASN A 51 7.77 2.84 -8.36
CA ASN A 51 6.48 2.34 -8.82
C ASN A 51 5.82 3.29 -9.84
N ASP A 52 5.86 4.61 -9.61
CA ASP A 52 5.04 5.54 -10.40
C ASP A 52 5.72 6.08 -11.66
N ASN A 53 6.99 5.73 -11.92
CA ASN A 53 7.70 6.14 -13.13
C ASN A 53 7.65 5.02 -14.19
N PRO A 54 6.71 5.07 -15.17
CA PRO A 54 6.49 3.96 -16.11
C PRO A 54 7.67 3.71 -17.06
N GLU A 55 8.51 4.73 -17.25
CA GLU A 55 9.78 4.69 -17.98
C GLU A 55 10.78 3.68 -17.41
N LEU A 56 10.69 3.35 -16.12
CA LEU A 56 11.52 2.32 -15.50
C LEU A 56 11.11 0.91 -15.90
N GLY A 57 9.95 0.72 -16.55
CA GLY A 57 9.52 -0.59 -17.02
C GLY A 57 9.17 -1.58 -15.91
N LEU A 58 9.11 -1.15 -14.64
CA LEU A 58 8.89 -2.02 -13.49
C LEU A 58 7.62 -2.88 -13.67
N PRO A 59 7.72 -4.22 -13.60
CA PRO A 59 6.56 -5.10 -13.66
C PRO A 59 5.54 -4.80 -12.57
N GLY A 60 4.28 -4.57 -12.95
CA GLY A 60 3.22 -4.16 -12.01
C GLY A 60 3.28 -2.70 -11.58
N GLY A 61 4.24 -1.91 -12.09
CA GLY A 61 4.34 -0.48 -11.83
C GLY A 61 3.13 0.32 -12.30
N PHE A 62 3.10 1.59 -11.93
CA PHE A 62 2.02 2.53 -12.18
C PHE A 62 2.52 3.77 -12.93
N THR A 63 1.83 4.90 -12.77
CA THR A 63 2.09 6.11 -13.55
C THR A 63 1.87 7.39 -12.75
N THR A 64 2.84 8.31 -12.84
CA THR A 64 2.73 9.68 -12.33
C THR A 64 1.65 10.50 -13.05
N ALA A 65 1.13 10.05 -14.20
CA ALA A 65 0.07 10.75 -14.92
C ALA A 65 -1.20 10.91 -14.08
N CYS A 66 -1.49 9.93 -13.21
CA CYS A 66 -2.64 10.01 -12.30
C CYS A 66 -2.40 10.98 -11.15
N PHE A 67 -1.20 10.94 -10.56
CA PHE A 67 -0.78 11.90 -9.56
C PHE A 67 -0.85 13.34 -10.08
N LYS A 68 -0.36 13.61 -11.29
CA LYS A 68 -0.45 14.93 -11.94
C LYS A 68 -1.87 15.44 -12.16
N LYS A 69 -2.85 14.54 -12.22
CA LYS A 69 -4.30 14.86 -12.32
C LYS A 69 -4.96 15.02 -10.94
N GLY A 70 -4.19 15.03 -9.85
CA GLY A 70 -4.70 15.12 -8.48
C GLY A 70 -5.33 13.81 -7.97
N VAL A 71 -5.13 12.69 -8.67
CA VAL A 71 -5.69 11.40 -8.26
C VAL A 71 -4.66 10.63 -7.44
N ILE A 72 -4.95 10.43 -6.17
CA ILE A 72 -4.16 9.59 -5.27
C ILE A 72 -4.61 8.14 -5.44
N SER A 73 -3.69 7.25 -5.82
CA SER A 73 -3.96 5.82 -5.92
C SER A 73 -4.11 5.21 -4.53
N ARG A 74 -5.17 4.42 -4.32
CA ARG A 74 -5.35 3.66 -3.08
C ARG A 74 -4.37 2.49 -3.05
N THR A 75 -3.64 2.35 -1.93
CA THR A 75 -2.81 1.17 -1.64
C THR A 75 -3.57 0.20 -0.75
N ILE A 76 -3.39 -1.10 -0.98
CA ILE A 76 -3.98 -2.17 -0.17
C ILE A 76 -2.97 -2.79 0.80
N THR A 77 -1.68 -2.44 0.72
CA THR A 77 -0.64 -3.13 1.50
C THR A 77 -0.89 -3.01 3.00
N ARG A 78 -1.19 -1.80 3.49
CA ARG A 78 -1.27 -1.53 4.92
C ARG A 78 -2.27 -0.43 5.24
N TYR A 79 -3.18 -0.72 6.16
CA TYR A 79 -4.02 0.28 6.80
C TYR A 79 -3.27 0.95 7.95
N THR A 80 -3.39 2.28 8.06
CA THR A 80 -2.86 3.06 9.17
C THR A 80 -3.86 4.16 9.49
N ALA A 81 -4.26 4.28 10.75
CA ALA A 81 -5.11 5.36 11.22
C ALA A 81 -4.23 6.47 11.83
N TRP A 82 -4.27 7.65 11.24
CA TRP A 82 -3.47 8.81 11.64
C TRP A 82 -4.26 9.77 12.53
N ASN A 83 -3.55 10.67 13.22
CA ASN A 83 -4.15 11.62 14.15
C ASN A 83 -5.16 12.59 13.52
N TYR A 84 -5.00 12.92 12.24
CA TYR A 84 -5.92 13.77 11.51
C TYR A 84 -7.15 13.01 10.98
N ASP A 85 -7.18 11.69 11.11
CA ASP A 85 -8.36 10.88 10.83
C ASP A 85 -9.29 10.95 12.06
N GLU A 86 -10.06 12.05 12.16
CA GLU A 86 -10.93 12.30 13.30
C GLU A 86 -11.84 11.09 13.60
N GLY A 87 -11.74 10.56 14.83
CA GLY A 87 -12.62 9.51 15.34
C GLY A 87 -12.32 8.08 14.86
N HIS A 88 -11.07 7.72 14.55
CA HIS A 88 -10.72 6.37 14.05
C HIS A 88 -9.76 5.56 14.94
N CYS A 89 -9.68 5.92 16.22
CA CYS A 89 -8.83 5.23 17.20
C CYS A 89 -9.60 4.99 18.49
N GLU A 90 -10.40 3.93 18.51
CA GLU A 90 -11.31 3.60 19.61
C GLU A 90 -10.54 3.12 20.85
N SER A 91 -9.36 2.54 20.66
CA SER A 91 -8.43 2.25 21.76
C SER A 91 -7.98 3.51 22.51
N ARG A 92 -8.08 4.69 21.89
CA ARG A 92 -7.56 5.98 22.40
C ARG A 92 -6.05 6.04 22.58
N MET A 93 -5.32 4.98 22.22
CA MET A 93 -3.87 4.95 22.33
C MET A 93 -3.23 5.34 21.01
N LYS A 94 -2.35 6.35 21.09
CA LYS A 94 -1.64 6.89 19.94
C LYS A 94 -0.16 6.96 20.27
N ARG A 95 0.68 6.63 19.30
CA ARG A 95 2.13 6.81 19.41
C ARG A 95 2.65 7.41 18.10
N HIS A 96 3.39 8.50 18.16
CA HIS A 96 3.88 9.22 16.96
C HIS A 96 2.77 9.49 15.92
N SER A 97 1.61 9.95 16.39
CA SER A 97 0.46 10.27 15.55
C SER A 97 -0.22 9.12 14.79
N ILE A 98 0.09 7.87 15.16
CA ILE A 98 -0.54 6.67 14.62
C ILE A 98 -1.30 5.95 15.74
N CYS A 99 -2.53 5.53 15.46
CA CYS A 99 -3.34 4.71 16.35
C CYS A 99 -2.66 3.37 16.66
N VAL A 100 -2.64 3.00 17.93
CA VAL A 100 -2.34 1.64 18.38
C VAL A 100 -3.66 0.93 18.53
N PHE A 101 -3.99 0.03 17.61
CA PHE A 101 -5.25 -0.68 17.62
C PHE A 101 -5.37 -1.58 18.86
N GLY A 102 -6.49 -1.44 19.56
CA GLY A 102 -6.92 -2.30 20.66
C GLY A 102 -8.11 -3.17 20.24
N MET A 103 -8.68 -3.92 21.19
CA MET A 103 -9.86 -4.75 20.96
C MET A 103 -11.05 -3.94 20.42
N GLU A 104 -11.18 -2.68 20.86
CA GLU A 104 -12.25 -1.75 20.46
C GLU A 104 -12.19 -1.41 18.96
N ASP A 105 -11.01 -1.54 18.33
CA ASP A 105 -10.81 -1.22 16.92
C ASP A 105 -11.08 -2.41 15.98
N LEU A 106 -11.15 -3.65 16.50
CA LEU A 106 -11.19 -4.88 15.68
C LEU A 106 -12.38 -4.93 14.72
N LEU A 107 -13.57 -4.51 15.17
CA LEU A 107 -14.76 -4.46 14.32
C LEU A 107 -14.58 -3.52 13.13
N ARG A 108 -13.87 -2.41 13.33
CA ARG A 108 -13.57 -1.43 12.28
C ARG A 108 -12.46 -1.92 11.35
N LEU A 109 -11.46 -2.61 11.88
CA LEU A 109 -10.40 -3.25 11.10
C LEU A 109 -10.95 -4.30 10.13
N ARG A 110 -11.98 -5.06 10.54
CA ARG A 110 -12.65 -6.03 9.67
C ARG A 110 -13.24 -5.41 8.39
N LEU A 111 -13.56 -4.12 8.41
CA LEU A 111 -14.15 -3.42 7.27
C LEU A 111 -13.10 -2.83 6.31
N LYS A 112 -11.81 -3.06 6.54
CA LYS A 112 -10.72 -2.50 5.74
C LYS A 112 -10.30 -3.47 4.65
N TYR A 113 -10.16 -2.97 3.44
CA TYR A 113 -9.64 -3.72 2.28
C TYR A 113 -8.12 -3.84 2.22
N HIS A 114 -7.44 -3.65 3.35
CA HIS A 114 -5.97 -3.70 3.39
C HIS A 114 -5.53 -5.08 3.86
N LEU A 115 -4.38 -5.55 3.36
CA LEU A 115 -3.80 -6.84 3.69
C LEU A 115 -3.25 -6.87 5.12
N PHE A 116 -2.71 -5.74 5.58
CA PHE A 116 -2.17 -5.58 6.93
C PHE A 116 -2.73 -4.32 7.58
N ALA A 117 -2.66 -4.27 8.91
CA ALA A 117 -2.97 -3.08 9.70
C ALA A 117 -1.77 -2.69 10.56
N ASN A 118 -1.54 -1.39 10.75
CA ASN A 118 -0.51 -0.88 11.64
C ASN A 118 -1.07 0.24 12.54
N LYS A 119 -0.87 0.20 13.87
CA LYS A 119 -0.02 -0.72 14.65
C LYS A 119 -0.78 -1.40 15.78
N MET A 120 -0.24 -2.52 16.26
CA MET A 120 -0.65 -3.20 17.49
C MET A 120 0.59 -3.37 18.37
N ILE A 121 0.43 -3.26 19.69
CA ILE A 121 1.54 -3.38 20.66
C ILE A 121 1.08 -4.29 21.78
N GLN A 122 1.82 -5.39 22.02
CA GLN A 122 1.47 -6.40 23.01
C GLN A 122 1.34 -5.83 24.44
N ASP A 123 2.28 -4.96 24.84
CA ASP A 123 2.26 -4.30 26.15
C ASP A 123 1.04 -3.40 26.37
N TYR A 124 0.39 -2.97 25.28
CA TYR A 124 -0.80 -2.14 25.35
C TYR A 124 -2.07 -2.97 25.39
N ASP A 125 -2.24 -3.86 24.40
CA ASP A 125 -3.41 -4.74 24.32
C ASP A 125 -3.02 -6.05 23.61
N PHE A 126 -2.64 -7.04 24.40
CA PHE A 126 -2.37 -8.38 23.90
C PHE A 126 -3.66 -9.08 23.44
N GLY A 127 -4.80 -8.79 24.08
CA GLY A 127 -6.09 -9.36 23.72
C GLY A 127 -6.51 -9.01 22.29
N ALA A 128 -6.23 -7.78 21.84
CA ALA A 128 -6.46 -7.38 20.46
C ALA A 128 -5.69 -8.26 19.45
N ILE A 129 -4.44 -8.58 19.77
CA ILE A 129 -3.56 -9.40 18.92
C ILE A 129 -4.04 -10.85 18.93
N ASP A 130 -4.37 -11.39 20.11
CA ASP A 130 -4.84 -12.76 20.29
C ASP A 130 -6.18 -12.99 19.58
N CYS A 131 -7.16 -12.12 19.78
CA CYS A 131 -8.46 -12.21 19.11
C CYS A 131 -8.34 -12.08 17.58
N LEU A 132 -7.44 -11.22 17.07
CA LEU A 132 -7.19 -11.14 15.63
C LEU A 132 -6.57 -12.44 15.10
N ALA A 133 -5.62 -13.02 15.85
CA ALA A 133 -4.98 -14.28 15.47
C ALA A 133 -5.99 -15.45 15.46
N GLU A 134 -6.83 -15.56 16.48
CA GLU A 134 -7.93 -16.54 16.53
C GLU A 134 -8.87 -16.36 15.35
N LYS A 135 -9.30 -15.12 15.05
CA LYS A 135 -10.18 -14.87 13.91
C LYS A 135 -9.54 -15.24 12.57
N LEU A 136 -8.24 -14.97 12.39
CA LEU A 136 -7.52 -15.38 11.18
C LEU A 136 -7.41 -16.91 11.07
N PHE A 137 -7.21 -17.61 12.19
CA PHE A 137 -7.23 -19.06 12.24
C PHE A 137 -8.59 -19.61 11.80
N ASP A 138 -9.68 -19.09 12.36
CA ASP A 138 -11.04 -19.50 11.99
C ASP A 138 -11.33 -19.26 10.51
N LEU A 139 -10.97 -18.08 10.00
CA LEU A 139 -11.13 -17.74 8.58
C LEU A 139 -10.35 -18.69 7.65
N THR A 140 -9.23 -19.24 8.13
CA THR A 140 -8.35 -20.10 7.33
C THR A 140 -8.79 -21.57 7.35
N TYR A 141 -9.22 -22.06 8.52
CA TYR A 141 -9.42 -23.50 8.74
C TYR A 141 -10.87 -23.90 8.99
N ASN A 142 -11.70 -22.99 9.53
CA ASN A 142 -13.04 -23.31 10.01
C ASN A 142 -14.16 -22.68 9.17
N GLU A 143 -13.88 -21.59 8.43
CA GLU A 143 -14.87 -20.89 7.61
C GLU A 143 -14.75 -21.23 6.10
N PRO A 144 -15.87 -21.34 5.36
CA PRO A 144 -15.82 -21.49 3.91
C PRO A 144 -15.27 -20.23 3.24
N PHE A 145 -14.20 -20.36 2.46
CA PHE A 145 -13.44 -19.29 1.77
C PHE A 145 -14.28 -18.22 1.05
N LYS A 146 -15.52 -18.53 0.64
CA LYS A 146 -16.28 -17.72 -0.31
C LYS A 146 -17.06 -16.53 0.26
N GLN A 147 -17.17 -16.36 1.58
CA GLN A 147 -18.27 -15.53 2.07
C GLN A 147 -18.01 -14.01 2.13
N TYR A 148 -16.78 -13.50 1.94
CA TYR A 148 -16.49 -12.08 2.22
C TYR A 148 -15.44 -11.37 1.33
N PHE A 149 -14.97 -11.96 0.22
CA PHE A 149 -13.96 -11.30 -0.61
C PHE A 149 -14.61 -10.39 -1.67
N ASP A 150 -14.43 -9.08 -1.52
CA ASP A 150 -14.91 -8.06 -2.45
C ASP A 150 -13.99 -7.97 -3.68
N TYR A 151 -14.19 -8.88 -4.64
CA TYR A 151 -13.40 -8.92 -5.86
C TYR A 151 -13.48 -7.62 -6.67
N GLU A 152 -14.66 -7.00 -6.72
CA GLU A 152 -14.92 -5.78 -7.48
C GLU A 152 -14.01 -4.65 -7.00
N PHE A 153 -13.91 -4.43 -5.68
CA PHE A 153 -13.00 -3.44 -5.11
C PHE A 153 -11.55 -3.61 -5.61
N TYR A 154 -11.01 -4.84 -5.58
CA TYR A 154 -9.62 -5.09 -5.97
C TYR A 154 -9.41 -5.01 -7.49
N GLU A 155 -10.39 -5.45 -8.30
CA GLU A 155 -10.31 -5.38 -9.76
C GLU A 155 -10.37 -3.95 -10.29
N GLU A 156 -11.07 -3.07 -9.57
CA GLU A 156 -11.25 -1.66 -9.94
C GLU A 156 -10.11 -0.74 -9.51
N LEU A 157 -9.17 -1.23 -8.69
CA LEU A 157 -7.98 -0.48 -8.29
C LEU A 157 -7.27 0.11 -9.51
N ALA A 158 -6.93 1.40 -9.44
CA ALA A 158 -6.35 2.13 -10.57
C ALA A 158 -5.08 1.45 -11.11
N VAL A 159 -4.23 0.91 -10.22
CA VAL A 159 -3.02 0.17 -10.61
C VAL A 159 -3.34 -1.12 -11.38
N VAL A 160 -4.41 -1.84 -11.00
CA VAL A 160 -4.85 -3.06 -11.69
C VAL A 160 -5.40 -2.72 -13.07
N ARG A 161 -6.32 -1.74 -13.14
CA ARG A 161 -6.88 -1.27 -14.42
C ARG A 161 -5.78 -0.72 -15.35
N TYR A 162 -4.80 -0.02 -14.79
CA TYR A 162 -3.66 0.52 -15.55
C TYR A 162 -2.80 -0.60 -16.15
N ASN A 163 -2.44 -1.61 -15.37
CA ASN A 163 -1.66 -2.74 -15.89
C ASN A 163 -2.44 -3.53 -16.93
N LYS A 164 -3.75 -3.74 -16.77
CA LYS A 164 -4.63 -4.30 -17.82
C LYS A 164 -4.62 -3.44 -19.09
N TRP A 165 -4.68 -2.11 -18.96
CA TRP A 165 -4.64 -1.16 -20.09
C TRP A 165 -3.28 -1.17 -20.81
N LYS A 166 -2.18 -1.15 -20.06
CA LYS A 166 -0.79 -1.18 -20.55
C LYS A 166 -0.52 -2.45 -21.36
N ASN A 167 -0.97 -3.61 -20.85
CA ASN A 167 -0.80 -4.90 -21.53
C ASN A 167 -1.55 -5.00 -22.88
N LEU A 168 -2.50 -4.10 -23.14
CA LEU A 168 -3.18 -3.96 -24.44
C LEU A 168 -2.47 -2.98 -25.38
N ASN A 169 -1.24 -2.55 -25.08
CA ASN A 169 -0.44 -1.58 -25.85
C ASN A 169 -1.16 -0.25 -26.11
N ARG A 170 -2.01 0.18 -25.16
CA ARG A 170 -2.74 1.45 -25.26
C ARG A 170 -1.93 2.61 -24.69
N THR A 171 -2.11 3.81 -25.25
CA THR A 171 -1.42 5.03 -24.81
C THR A 171 -1.75 5.36 -23.35
N VAL A 172 -0.72 5.59 -22.53
CA VAL A 172 -0.84 5.86 -21.08
C VAL A 172 -1.62 7.15 -20.79
N ASP A 173 -1.44 8.20 -21.60
CA ASP A 173 -2.10 9.50 -21.37
C ASP A 173 -3.63 9.44 -21.41
N ARG A 174 -4.17 8.45 -22.13
CA ARG A 174 -5.61 8.21 -22.26
C ARG A 174 -6.18 7.33 -21.16
N PHE A 175 -5.35 6.82 -20.25
CA PHE A 175 -5.82 6.06 -19.10
C PHE A 175 -6.65 6.95 -18.16
N ARG A 176 -7.81 6.43 -17.73
CA ARG A 176 -8.70 7.08 -16.77
C ARG A 176 -8.36 6.63 -15.35
N CYS A 177 -7.76 7.53 -14.59
CA CYS A 177 -7.28 7.29 -13.23
C CYS A 177 -8.40 7.03 -12.21
N GLN A 178 -9.60 7.54 -12.46
CA GLN A 178 -10.82 7.23 -11.73
C GLN A 178 -11.86 6.66 -12.70
N LEU A 179 -12.81 5.90 -12.15
CA LEU A 179 -13.96 5.40 -12.90
C LEU A 179 -14.95 6.54 -13.17
#